data_AF-A0A7X3GF35-F1
#
_entry.id   AF-A0A7X3GF35-F1
#
_cell.length_a   1.000
_cell.length_b   1.000
_cell.length_c   1.000
_cell.angle_alpha   90.00
_cell.angle_beta   90.00
_cell.angle_gamma   90.00
#
_symmetry.space_group_name_H-M   'P 1'
#
loop_
_entity.id
_entity.type
_entity.pdbx_description
1 polymer ?
#
loop_
_entity_poly.entity_id
_entity_poly.type
_entity_poly.pdbx_seq_one_letter_code
_entity_poly.pdbx_strand_id
1 'polypeptide(L)'
;MSPFFTTLSLWVGATLLVSLLSVEAHGSDDAAGGRHSKHEGGHRPSSNSSAAVSRTPLRPQPRQIRAARWQQDSAVFLGRFLTFVTIALVQSALVTLGDLYVLGTYAAEPTLFVLFGLFVVAVFMLMVYTLVSVFGNVGKAMAVILLVLQLGGSGGTFPIQVAPPFFRNIYPYLPFTYAISMMREAVGGVIWEVVYRDMQRLAIFVALFLAIGLVLKSPVNRLAHGMLERAKRGGLLH
;
A
#
# COMPACT_ATOMS: atom_id res chain seq x y z
N MET A 1 -15.61 19.31 17.66
CA MET A 1 -14.18 18.92 17.78
C MET A 1 -13.83 17.66 16.95
N SER A 2 -14.79 16.85 16.46
CA SER A 2 -14.49 15.54 15.85
C SER A 2 -13.69 15.54 14.53
N PRO A 3 -13.93 16.39 13.50
CA PRO A 3 -13.41 16.12 12.15
C PRO A 3 -11.90 15.93 12.04
N PHE A 4 -11.14 16.77 12.75
CA PHE A 4 -9.68 16.69 12.76
C PHE A 4 -9.18 15.39 13.41
N PHE A 5 -9.69 15.07 14.61
CA PHE A 5 -9.26 13.89 15.36
C PHE A 5 -9.75 12.59 14.73
N THR A 6 -10.96 12.56 14.16
CA THR A 6 -11.46 11.44 13.37
C THR A 6 -10.51 11.19 12.19
N THR A 7 -10.20 12.22 11.39
CA THR A 7 -9.28 12.09 10.24
C THR A 7 -7.88 11.63 10.67
N LEU A 8 -7.38 12.15 11.80
CA LEU A 8 -6.10 11.73 12.38
C LEU A 8 -6.12 10.25 12.77
N SER A 9 -7.19 9.80 13.43
CA SER A 9 -7.38 8.40 13.81
C SER A 9 -7.40 7.47 12.60
N LEU A 10 -8.04 7.88 11.50
CA LEU A 10 -8.02 7.12 10.24
C LEU A 10 -6.60 6.99 9.67
N TRP A 11 -5.83 8.09 9.64
CA TRP A 11 -4.46 8.07 9.12
C TRP A 11 -3.51 7.25 10.00
N VAL A 12 -3.58 7.45 11.32
CA VAL A 12 -2.77 6.70 12.30
C VAL A 12 -3.11 5.22 12.24
N GLY A 13 -4.39 4.87 12.18
CA GLY A 13 -4.87 3.49 12.03
C GLY A 13 -4.29 2.82 10.79
N ALA A 14 -4.40 3.47 9.62
CA ALA A 14 -3.80 2.97 8.37
C ALA A 14 -2.27 2.76 8.50
N THR A 15 -1.56 3.72 9.10
CA THR A 15 -0.09 3.65 9.29
C THR A 15 0.30 2.51 10.22
N LEU A 16 -0.38 2.37 11.36
CA LEU A 16 -0.14 1.29 12.32
C LEU A 16 -0.43 -0.07 11.70
N LEU A 17 -1.52 -0.19 10.97
CA LEU A 17 -1.94 -1.44 10.36
C LEU A 17 -0.91 -1.96 9.34
N VAL A 18 -0.35 -1.07 8.52
CA VAL A 18 0.76 -1.42 7.60
C VAL A 18 2.09 -1.63 8.32
N SER A 19 2.31 -0.95 9.46
CA SER A 19 3.54 -1.13 10.23
C SER A 19 3.58 -2.48 10.96
N LEU A 20 2.45 -2.89 11.54
CA LEU A 20 2.29 -4.11 12.33
C LEU A 20 2.18 -5.36 11.47
N LEU A 21 1.50 -5.28 10.33
CA LEU A 21 1.39 -6.41 9.41
C LEU A 21 2.60 -6.42 8.48
N SER A 22 3.32 -7.55 8.43
CA SER A 22 4.46 -7.67 7.53
C SER A 22 4.01 -7.50 6.07
N VAL A 23 4.50 -6.44 5.44
CA VAL A 23 4.39 -6.24 4.00
C VAL A 23 5.45 -7.07 3.27
N GLU A 24 6.26 -7.88 3.96
CA GLU A 24 7.17 -8.82 3.31
C GLU A 24 6.45 -10.14 3.05
N ALA A 25 6.31 -10.50 1.78
CA ALA A 25 5.97 -11.87 1.43
C ALA A 25 7.22 -12.70 1.70
N HIS A 26 7.18 -13.61 2.68
CA HIS A 26 8.19 -14.65 2.81
C HIS A 26 8.19 -15.44 1.51
N GLY A 27 9.20 -15.21 0.67
CA GLY A 27 9.46 -16.03 -0.50
C GLY A 27 9.72 -17.45 -0.02
N SER A 28 8.87 -18.37 -0.42
CA SER A 28 9.06 -19.81 -0.27
C SER A 28 10.23 -20.27 -1.15
N ASP A 29 11.45 -19.89 -0.79
CA ASP A 29 12.70 -20.36 -1.40
C ASP A 29 13.31 -21.56 -0.64
N ASP A 30 12.76 -21.92 0.53
CA ASP A 30 13.30 -23.01 1.38
C ASP A 30 12.84 -24.42 0.99
N ALA A 31 11.92 -24.55 0.02
CA ALA A 31 11.39 -25.86 -0.38
C ALA A 31 12.22 -26.58 -1.47
N ALA A 32 13.23 -25.93 -2.07
CA ALA A 32 13.97 -26.47 -3.21
C ALA A 32 15.42 -26.88 -2.92
N GLY A 33 15.90 -26.74 -1.67
CA GLY A 33 17.30 -27.02 -1.29
C GLY A 33 17.64 -28.47 -0.91
N GLY A 34 16.64 -29.34 -0.77
CA GLY A 34 16.85 -30.69 -0.23
C GLY A 34 16.81 -31.80 -1.27
N ARG A 35 17.70 -31.82 -2.28
CA ARG A 35 17.90 -33.01 -3.13
C ARG A 35 19.20 -32.95 -3.96
N HIS A 36 20.32 -33.31 -3.33
CA HIS A 36 21.55 -33.88 -3.91
C HIS A 36 22.50 -34.12 -2.72
N SER A 37 23.13 -35.27 -2.47
CA SER A 37 23.64 -36.31 -3.36
C SER A 37 23.65 -37.65 -2.63
N LYS A 38 23.23 -38.73 -3.29
CA LYS A 38 23.70 -40.08 -2.95
C LYS A 38 24.44 -40.63 -4.17
N HIS A 39 25.76 -40.71 -4.02
CA HIS A 39 26.67 -41.38 -4.95
C HIS A 39 26.44 -42.89 -4.83
N GLU A 40 25.96 -43.54 -5.89
CA GLU A 40 26.14 -44.98 -6.10
C GLU A 40 26.51 -45.20 -7.57
N GLY A 41 27.68 -45.80 -7.78
CA GLY A 41 28.18 -46.18 -9.10
C GLY A 41 27.58 -47.49 -9.59
N GLY A 42 27.69 -47.74 -10.89
CA GLY A 42 27.49 -49.09 -11.45
C GLY A 42 26.87 -49.13 -12.84
N HIS A 43 27.70 -49.51 -13.81
CA HIS A 43 27.40 -50.27 -15.02
C HIS A 43 26.33 -49.81 -16.04
N ARG A 44 26.79 -49.62 -17.28
CA ARG A 44 26.03 -49.85 -18.52
C ARG A 44 25.98 -51.37 -18.80
N PRO A 45 24.94 -51.88 -19.48
CA PRO A 45 25.01 -51.96 -20.95
C PRO A 45 23.68 -51.64 -21.68
N SER A 46 23.74 -51.83 -22.99
CA SER A 46 22.99 -51.24 -24.10
C SER A 46 21.63 -51.86 -24.48
N SER A 47 20.97 -51.15 -25.40
CA SER A 47 19.91 -51.56 -26.36
C SER A 47 18.44 -51.45 -25.89
N ASN A 48 17.72 -50.45 -26.38
CA ASN A 48 16.84 -50.61 -27.55
C ASN A 48 16.17 -49.28 -27.93
N SER A 49 16.20 -48.98 -29.21
CA SER A 49 15.51 -47.85 -29.84
C SER A 49 14.06 -48.23 -30.10
N SER A 50 13.13 -47.59 -29.40
CA SER A 50 11.73 -47.44 -29.82
C SER A 50 11.22 -46.06 -29.42
N ALA A 51 11.12 -45.20 -30.44
CA ALA A 51 10.30 -44.01 -30.59
C ALA A 51 9.42 -43.58 -29.39
N ALA A 52 10.03 -43.05 -28.34
CA ALA A 52 9.38 -42.05 -27.53
C ALA A 52 9.64 -40.71 -28.22
N VAL A 53 8.68 -40.24 -29.01
CA VAL A 53 8.57 -38.83 -29.40
C VAL A 53 8.50 -38.06 -28.08
N SER A 54 9.68 -37.69 -27.59
CA SER A 54 9.87 -36.79 -26.49
C SER A 54 9.37 -35.46 -26.99
N ARG A 55 8.06 -35.23 -26.80
CA ARG A 55 7.46 -33.91 -26.81
C ARG A 55 8.14 -33.15 -25.68
N THR A 56 9.35 -32.68 -25.93
CA THR A 56 10.02 -31.73 -25.07
C THR A 56 9.03 -30.57 -24.99
N PRO A 57 8.43 -30.29 -23.83
CA PRO A 57 7.50 -29.17 -23.73
C PRO A 57 8.26 -27.94 -24.22
N LEU A 58 7.71 -27.29 -25.25
CA LEU A 58 8.30 -26.09 -25.85
C LEU A 58 8.64 -25.13 -24.71
N ARG A 59 9.94 -24.91 -24.49
CA ARG A 59 10.43 -24.06 -23.40
C ARG A 59 9.85 -22.67 -23.63
N PRO A 60 9.07 -22.11 -22.69
CA PRO A 60 8.36 -20.86 -22.92
C PRO A 60 9.36 -19.74 -23.26
N GLN A 61 9.03 -18.92 -24.26
CA GLN A 61 9.92 -17.85 -24.70
C GLN A 61 10.19 -16.85 -23.56
N PRO A 62 11.39 -16.26 -23.46
CA PRO A 62 11.75 -15.33 -22.38
C PRO A 62 10.78 -14.15 -22.20
N ARG A 63 10.12 -13.70 -23.28
CA ARG A 63 9.09 -12.64 -23.22
C ARG A 63 7.80 -13.08 -22.53
N GLN A 64 7.38 -14.34 -22.73
CA GLN A 64 6.17 -14.89 -22.12
C GLN A 64 6.35 -15.12 -20.61
N ILE A 65 7.51 -15.61 -20.20
CA ILE A 65 7.87 -15.78 -18.76
C ILE A 65 7.88 -14.42 -18.06
N ARG A 66 8.38 -13.37 -18.73
CA ARG A 66 8.36 -12.00 -18.19
C ARG A 66 6.93 -11.49 -18.04
N ALA A 67 6.09 -11.59 -19.08
CA ALA A 67 4.70 -11.13 -19.04
C ALA A 67 3.87 -11.84 -17.96
N ALA A 68 4.04 -13.15 -17.79
CA ALA A 68 3.37 -13.92 -16.74
C ALA A 68 3.81 -13.51 -15.32
N ARG A 69 5.12 -13.28 -15.11
CA ARG A 69 5.64 -12.75 -13.84
C ARG A 69 5.11 -11.35 -13.52
N TRP A 70 5.02 -10.47 -14.54
CA TRP A 70 4.43 -9.12 -14.39
C TRP A 70 2.98 -9.17 -13.91
N GLN A 71 2.18 -10.06 -14.50
CA GLN A 71 0.79 -10.26 -14.11
C GLN A 71 0.66 -10.81 -12.69
N GLN A 72 1.52 -11.77 -12.32
CA GLN A 72 1.50 -12.38 -10.99
C GLN A 72 1.92 -11.40 -9.89
N ASP A 73 2.96 -10.58 -10.11
CA ASP A 73 3.41 -9.57 -9.14
C ASP A 73 2.36 -8.47 -8.92
N SER A 74 1.65 -8.09 -9.99
CA SER A 74 0.58 -7.09 -9.93
C SER A 74 -0.67 -7.64 -9.22
N ALA A 75 -1.01 -8.91 -9.46
CA ALA A 75 -2.12 -9.58 -8.79
C ALA A 75 -1.86 -9.74 -7.28
N VAL A 76 -0.63 -10.10 -6.87
CA VAL A 76 -0.26 -10.20 -5.45
C VAL A 76 -0.28 -8.83 -4.76
N PHE A 77 0.14 -7.76 -5.45
CA PHE A 77 0.01 -6.38 -4.94
C PHE A 77 -1.46 -6.05 -4.67
N LEU A 78 -2.31 -6.21 -5.69
CA LEU A 78 -3.70 -5.84 -5.62
C LEU A 78 -4.47 -6.68 -4.60
N GLY A 79 -4.27 -8.00 -4.60
CA GLY A 79 -4.93 -8.91 -3.66
C GLY A 79 -4.60 -8.56 -2.20
N ARG A 80 -3.34 -8.24 -1.92
CA ARG A 80 -2.94 -7.86 -0.56
C ARG A 80 -3.41 -6.45 -0.20
N PHE A 81 -3.35 -5.49 -1.14
CA PHE A 81 -3.96 -4.17 -0.95
C PHE A 81 -5.44 -4.28 -0.58
N LEU A 82 -6.19 -5.16 -1.24
CA LEU A 82 -7.61 -5.39 -0.93
C LEU A 82 -7.83 -5.91 0.50
N THR A 83 -6.96 -6.79 1.00
CA THR A 83 -7.02 -7.22 2.42
C THR A 83 -6.83 -6.03 3.35
N PHE A 84 -5.78 -5.24 3.09
CA PHE A 84 -5.40 -4.07 3.86
C PHE A 84 -6.49 -2.99 3.87
N VAL A 85 -7.07 -2.66 2.71
CA VAL A 85 -8.15 -1.67 2.61
C VAL A 85 -9.44 -2.16 3.26
N THR A 86 -9.74 -3.46 3.20
CA THR A 86 -10.93 -4.02 3.86
C THR A 86 -10.87 -3.83 5.37
N ILE A 87 -9.73 -4.14 6.00
CA ILE A 87 -9.57 -3.94 7.44
C ILE A 87 -9.60 -2.44 7.77
N ALA A 88 -9.00 -1.59 6.94
CA ALA A 88 -9.03 -0.14 7.12
C ALA A 88 -10.46 0.43 7.01
N LEU A 89 -11.30 -0.08 6.11
CA LEU A 89 -12.71 0.29 5.99
C LEU A 89 -13.50 -0.09 7.24
N VAL A 90 -13.28 -1.30 7.78
CA VAL A 90 -13.90 -1.74 9.04
C VAL A 90 -13.45 -0.83 10.19
N GLN A 91 -12.15 -0.55 10.28
CA GLN A 91 -11.60 0.37 11.28
C GLN A 91 -12.22 1.76 11.17
N SER A 92 -12.39 2.30 9.95
CA SER A 92 -13.03 3.59 9.75
C SER A 92 -14.49 3.57 10.16
N ALA A 93 -15.24 2.53 9.81
CA ALA A 93 -16.63 2.40 10.24
C ALA A 93 -16.74 2.41 11.76
N LEU A 94 -15.88 1.65 12.45
CA LEU A 94 -15.83 1.62 13.91
C LEU A 94 -15.48 2.98 14.51
N VAL A 95 -14.52 3.71 13.94
CA VAL A 95 -14.15 5.05 14.40
C VAL A 95 -15.31 6.02 14.20
N THR A 96 -15.90 6.11 12.99
CA THR A 96 -16.97 7.08 12.72
C THR A 96 -18.26 6.75 13.45
N LEU A 97 -18.62 5.47 13.58
CA LEU A 97 -19.80 5.06 14.34
C LEU A 97 -19.57 5.20 15.85
N GLY A 98 -18.35 4.92 16.33
CA GLY A 98 -17.95 5.17 17.70
C GLY A 98 -18.05 6.66 18.05
N ASP A 99 -17.59 7.53 17.17
CA ASP A 99 -17.71 8.98 17.34
C ASP A 99 -19.18 9.42 17.47
N LEU A 100 -20.08 8.86 16.66
CA LEU A 100 -21.50 9.21 16.68
C LEU A 100 -22.25 8.62 17.89
N TYR A 101 -22.09 7.32 18.16
CA TYR A 101 -22.93 6.58 19.11
C TYR A 101 -22.31 6.41 20.49
N VAL A 102 -20.98 6.35 20.61
CA VAL A 102 -20.28 6.15 21.89
C VAL A 102 -19.84 7.48 22.47
N LEU A 103 -19.20 8.33 21.66
CA LEU A 103 -18.76 9.66 22.09
C LEU A 103 -19.88 10.71 22.01
N GLY A 104 -20.98 10.42 21.30
CA GLY A 104 -22.10 11.35 21.16
C GLY A 104 -21.73 12.62 20.39
N THR A 105 -20.81 12.53 19.43
CA THR A 105 -20.38 13.70 18.65
C THR A 105 -21.48 14.16 17.70
N TYR A 106 -21.61 15.48 17.56
CA TYR A 106 -22.53 16.08 16.61
C TYR A 106 -22.02 15.95 15.17
N ALA A 107 -22.91 15.55 14.26
CA ALA A 107 -22.72 15.67 12.81
C ALA A 107 -24.05 16.10 12.18
N ALA A 108 -24.03 17.16 11.37
CA ALA A 108 -25.20 17.60 10.61
C ALA A 108 -25.70 16.51 9.66
N GLU A 109 -24.77 15.78 9.01
CA GLU A 109 -25.05 14.70 8.08
C GLU A 109 -24.34 13.41 8.53
N PRO A 110 -24.90 12.63 9.47
CA PRO A 110 -24.25 11.45 10.05
C PRO A 110 -23.88 10.38 9.01
N THR A 111 -24.76 10.16 8.03
CA THR A 111 -24.51 9.19 6.95
C THR A 111 -23.33 9.60 6.09
N LEU A 112 -23.22 10.88 5.73
CA LEU A 112 -22.10 11.40 4.95
C LEU A 112 -20.81 11.42 5.77
N PHE A 113 -20.87 11.65 7.08
CA PHE A 113 -19.71 11.57 7.95
C PHE A 113 -19.07 10.17 7.90
N VAL A 114 -19.88 9.12 7.95
CA VAL A 114 -19.39 7.73 7.81
C VAL A 114 -18.87 7.47 6.39
N LEU A 115 -19.61 7.85 5.35
CA LEU A 115 -19.20 7.63 3.96
C LEU A 115 -17.90 8.36 3.60
N PHE A 116 -17.73 9.60 4.04
CA PHE A 116 -16.50 10.36 3.85
C PHE A 116 -15.35 9.72 4.63
N GLY A 117 -15.58 9.23 5.85
CA GLY A 117 -14.58 8.46 6.59
C GLY A 117 -14.10 7.22 5.81
N LEU A 118 -15.04 6.43 5.28
CA LEU A 118 -14.74 5.25 4.46
C LEU A 118 -13.95 5.59 3.20
N PHE A 119 -14.30 6.69 2.53
CA PHE A 119 -13.56 7.16 1.36
C PHE A 119 -12.15 7.62 1.75
N VAL A 120 -12.02 8.47 2.76
CA VAL A 120 -10.75 9.03 3.24
C VAL A 120 -9.79 7.92 3.68
N VAL A 121 -10.27 6.92 4.43
CA VAL A 121 -9.41 5.81 4.87
C VAL A 121 -8.91 4.99 3.67
N ALA A 122 -9.72 4.80 2.63
CA ALA A 122 -9.29 4.07 1.44
C ALA A 122 -8.15 4.81 0.71
N VAL A 123 -8.24 6.14 0.63
CA VAL A 123 -7.17 6.99 0.06
C VAL A 123 -5.90 6.90 0.90
N PHE A 124 -6.00 7.08 2.22
CA PHE A 124 -4.85 7.02 3.12
C PHE A 124 -4.20 5.64 3.09
N MET A 125 -5.01 4.58 3.05
CA MET A 125 -4.52 3.22 2.99
C MET A 125 -3.76 2.94 1.70
N LEU A 126 -4.26 3.41 0.55
CA LEU A 126 -3.54 3.31 -0.72
C LEU A 126 -2.19 4.01 -0.65
N MET A 127 -2.15 5.21 -0.07
CA MET A 127 -0.91 5.98 0.04
C MET A 127 0.13 5.25 0.90
N VAL A 128 -0.24 4.86 2.13
CA VAL A 128 0.65 4.18 3.06
C VAL A 128 1.08 2.83 2.51
N TYR A 129 0.14 2.03 1.99
CA TYR A 129 0.43 0.71 1.43
C TYR A 129 1.41 0.80 0.25
N THR A 130 1.21 1.76 -0.66
CA THR A 130 2.11 1.99 -1.78
C THR A 130 3.51 2.34 -1.29
N LEU A 131 3.62 3.28 -0.34
CA LEU A 131 4.90 3.72 0.19
C LEU A 131 5.69 2.56 0.81
N VAL A 132 5.03 1.76 1.65
CA VAL A 132 5.66 0.60 2.31
C VAL A 132 5.93 -0.53 1.32
N SER A 133 5.03 -0.77 0.36
CA SER A 133 5.24 -1.81 -0.66
C SER A 133 6.39 -1.50 -1.61
N VAL A 134 6.69 -0.22 -1.86
CA VAL A 134 7.76 0.21 -2.77
C VAL A 134 9.10 0.34 -2.05
N PHE A 135 9.10 0.87 -0.82
CA PHE A 135 10.34 1.19 -0.09
C PHE A 135 10.62 0.27 1.11
N GLY A 136 9.78 -0.72 1.39
CA GLY A 136 9.93 -1.65 2.51
C GLY A 136 9.93 -0.92 3.87
N ASN A 137 10.89 -1.26 4.75
CA ASN A 137 11.02 -0.65 6.08
C ASN A 137 11.28 0.87 6.02
N VAL A 138 11.97 1.37 5.00
CA VAL A 138 12.14 2.82 4.79
C VAL A 138 10.79 3.48 4.49
N GLY A 139 9.93 2.79 3.74
CA GLY A 139 8.58 3.27 3.44
C GLY A 139 7.72 3.45 4.70
N LYS A 140 7.91 2.60 5.73
CA LYS A 140 7.22 2.76 7.02
C LYS A 140 7.63 4.06 7.71
N ALA A 141 8.93 4.35 7.76
CA ALA A 141 9.43 5.61 8.30
C ALA A 141 8.92 6.83 7.50
N MET A 142 8.93 6.74 6.16
CA MET A 142 8.39 7.80 5.30
C MET A 142 6.90 8.06 5.55
N ALA A 143 6.09 7.02 5.76
CA ALA A 143 4.67 7.16 6.06
C ALA A 143 4.43 7.90 7.39
N VAL A 144 5.23 7.60 8.42
CA VAL A 144 5.19 8.29 9.71
C VAL A 144 5.63 9.75 9.58
N ILE A 145 6.70 10.03 8.83
CA ILE A 145 7.14 11.41 8.59
C ILE A 145 6.05 12.21 7.85
N LEU A 146 5.44 11.60 6.84
CA LEU A 146 4.35 12.22 6.08
C LEU A 146 3.10 12.46 6.96
N LEU A 147 2.82 11.57 7.93
CA LEU A 147 1.80 11.78 8.96
C LEU A 147 2.12 13.02 9.82
N VAL A 148 3.32 13.07 10.39
CA VAL A 148 3.72 14.16 11.31
C VAL A 148 3.73 15.51 10.59
N LEU A 149 4.21 15.55 9.35
CA LEU A 149 4.19 16.77 8.53
C LEU A 149 2.76 17.28 8.31
N GLN A 150 1.83 16.38 8.02
CA GLN A 150 0.42 16.72 7.80
C GLN A 150 -0.30 17.18 9.06
N LEU A 151 0.09 16.65 10.23
CA LEU A 151 -0.49 17.06 11.52
C LEU A 151 -0.31 18.56 11.76
N GLY A 152 0.89 19.10 11.48
CA GLY A 152 1.18 20.53 11.63
C GLY A 152 0.82 21.38 10.42
N GLY A 153 0.84 20.81 9.21
CA GLY A 153 0.72 21.55 7.96
C GLY A 153 -0.66 21.65 7.34
N SER A 154 -1.67 20.94 7.86
CA SER A 154 -2.99 20.78 7.21
C SER A 154 -4.05 21.83 7.58
N GLY A 155 -3.72 22.79 8.45
CA GLY A 155 -4.68 23.81 8.91
C GLY A 155 -5.85 23.25 9.74
N GLY A 156 -5.69 22.05 10.29
CA GLY A 156 -6.76 21.34 11.02
C GLY A 156 -7.05 21.91 12.41
N THR A 157 -6.01 22.29 13.16
CA THR A 157 -6.10 22.85 14.51
C THR A 157 -6.10 24.37 14.54
N PHE A 158 -5.34 25.00 13.65
CA PHE A 158 -5.26 26.45 13.49
C PHE A 158 -5.35 26.83 12.00
N PRO A 159 -5.87 28.02 11.66
CA PRO A 159 -5.91 28.49 10.29
C PRO A 159 -4.52 28.50 9.66
N ILE A 160 -4.39 28.05 8.41
CA ILE A 160 -3.08 27.99 7.74
C ILE A 160 -2.42 29.37 7.59
N GLN A 161 -3.21 30.45 7.63
CA GLN A 161 -2.76 31.84 7.51
C GLN A 161 -1.83 32.28 8.64
N VAL A 162 -1.98 31.70 9.84
CA VAL A 162 -1.13 32.02 11.01
C VAL A 162 0.11 31.12 11.10
N ALA A 163 0.25 30.16 10.19
CA ALA A 163 1.38 29.25 10.17
C ALA A 163 2.63 29.88 9.51
N PRO A 164 3.84 29.43 9.87
CA PRO A 164 5.07 29.85 9.20
C PRO A 164 5.02 29.68 7.67
N PRO A 165 5.81 30.45 6.90
CA PRO A 165 5.79 30.41 5.42
C PRO A 165 5.99 29.00 4.84
N PHE A 166 6.85 28.19 5.48
CA PHE A 166 7.07 26.80 5.08
C PHE A 166 5.76 25.98 5.05
N PHE A 167 4.95 26.02 6.11
CA PHE A 167 3.70 25.26 6.20
C PHE A 167 2.64 25.77 5.22
N ARG A 168 2.59 27.10 5.00
CA ARG A 168 1.71 27.70 3.99
C ARG A 168 2.01 27.20 2.58
N ASN A 169 3.28 27.01 2.24
CA ASN A 169 3.69 26.56 0.91
C ASN A 169 3.41 25.07 0.68
N ILE A 170 3.57 24.22 1.70
CA ILE A 170 3.31 22.79 1.56
C ILE A 170 1.82 22.43 1.69
N TYR A 171 1.01 23.27 2.33
CA TYR A 171 -0.42 23.03 2.61
C TYR A 171 -1.24 22.46 1.44
N PRO A 172 -1.10 22.96 0.19
CA PRO A 172 -1.85 22.42 -0.95
C PRO A 172 -1.42 21.00 -1.38
N TYR A 173 -0.26 20.54 -0.91
CA TYR A 173 0.31 19.25 -1.27
C TYR A 173 0.08 18.19 -0.18
N LEU A 174 -0.77 18.49 0.81
CA LEU A 174 -1.10 17.60 1.92
C LEU A 174 -2.52 17.04 1.75
N PRO A 175 -2.70 15.75 1.45
CA PRO A 175 -4.03 15.16 1.29
C PRO A 175 -4.88 15.24 2.57
N PHE A 176 -4.24 15.24 3.75
CA PHE A 176 -4.90 15.39 5.03
C PHE A 176 -5.73 16.69 5.12
N THR A 177 -5.29 17.77 4.47
CA THR A 177 -6.02 19.03 4.37
C THR A 177 -7.43 18.83 3.79
N TYR A 178 -7.50 18.10 2.67
CA TYR A 178 -8.75 17.88 1.93
C TYR A 178 -9.65 16.84 2.61
N ALA A 179 -9.04 15.86 3.28
CA ALA A 179 -9.77 14.91 4.11
C ALA A 179 -10.46 15.57 5.31
N ILE A 180 -9.74 16.43 6.05
CA ILE A 180 -10.34 17.20 7.17
C ILE A 180 -11.47 18.08 6.65
N SER A 181 -11.27 18.72 5.50
CA SER A 181 -12.27 19.59 4.88
C SER A 181 -13.56 18.84 4.58
N MET A 182 -13.52 17.68 3.91
CA MET A 182 -14.73 16.87 3.68
C MET A 182 -15.40 16.41 4.98
N MET A 183 -14.62 15.93 5.97
CA MET A 183 -15.18 15.53 7.27
C MET A 183 -15.85 16.71 7.99
N ARG A 184 -15.35 17.93 7.78
CA ARG A 184 -15.93 19.16 8.33
C ARG A 184 -17.25 19.51 7.67
N GLU A 185 -17.37 19.34 6.35
CA GLU A 185 -18.64 19.54 5.62
C GLU A 185 -19.74 18.62 6.15
N ALA A 186 -19.44 17.35 6.42
CA ALA A 186 -20.42 16.42 7.01
C ALA A 186 -20.85 16.81 8.43
N VAL A 187 -19.97 17.47 9.20
CA VAL A 187 -20.27 17.90 10.57
C VAL A 187 -20.98 19.25 10.61
N GLY A 188 -20.57 20.22 9.79
CA GLY A 188 -21.04 21.60 9.80
C GLY A 188 -22.21 21.92 8.86
N GLY A 189 -22.55 20.99 7.96
CA GLY A 189 -23.53 21.20 6.88
C GLY A 189 -22.81 21.24 5.53
N VAL A 190 -23.31 20.46 4.58
CA VAL A 190 -22.55 20.11 3.36
C VAL A 190 -22.68 21.18 2.29
N ILE A 191 -21.53 21.73 1.89
CA ILE A 191 -21.34 22.51 0.68
C ILE A 191 -20.73 21.61 -0.38
N TRP A 192 -21.57 21.10 -1.28
CA TRP A 192 -21.16 20.13 -2.31
C TRP A 192 -20.02 20.63 -3.20
N GLU A 193 -19.92 21.92 -3.47
CA GLU A 193 -18.81 22.50 -4.25
C GLU A 193 -17.45 22.31 -3.55
N VAL A 194 -17.41 22.35 -2.23
CA VAL A 194 -16.20 22.09 -1.43
C VAL A 194 -15.86 20.60 -1.50
N VAL A 195 -16.86 19.73 -1.27
CA VAL A 195 -16.71 18.27 -1.33
C VAL A 195 -16.18 17.81 -2.70
N TYR A 196 -16.76 18.29 -3.81
CA TYR A 196 -16.30 17.91 -5.15
C TYR A 196 -14.87 18.34 -5.42
N ARG A 197 -14.49 19.55 -5.00
CA ARG A 197 -13.13 20.07 -5.14
C ARG A 197 -12.12 19.24 -4.35
N ASP A 198 -12.47 18.88 -3.11
CA ASP A 198 -11.60 18.09 -2.25
C ASP A 198 -11.50 16.64 -2.72
N MET A 199 -12.59 16.07 -3.22
CA MET A 199 -12.60 14.74 -3.83
C MET A 199 -11.74 14.70 -5.11
N GLN A 200 -11.79 15.74 -5.95
CA GLN A 200 -10.91 15.87 -7.13
C GLN A 200 -9.44 15.94 -6.71
N ARG A 201 -9.09 16.71 -5.69
CA ARG A 201 -7.71 16.81 -5.20
C ARG A 201 -7.22 15.49 -4.62
N LEU A 202 -8.04 14.80 -3.81
CA LEU A 202 -7.73 13.47 -3.31
C LEU A 202 -7.60 12.45 -4.44
N ALA A 203 -8.41 12.54 -5.49
CA ALA A 203 -8.28 11.68 -6.67
C ALA A 203 -6.93 11.87 -7.40
N ILE A 204 -6.36 13.08 -7.40
CA ILE A 204 -5.00 13.32 -7.93
C ILE A 204 -3.97 12.56 -7.09
N PHE A 205 -4.07 12.58 -5.76
CA PHE A 205 -3.19 11.78 -4.89
C PHE A 205 -3.37 10.28 -5.14
N VAL A 206 -4.61 9.80 -5.27
CA VAL A 206 -4.90 8.41 -5.61
C VAL A 206 -4.23 8.02 -6.92
N ALA A 207 -4.39 8.83 -7.97
CA ALA A 207 -3.76 8.58 -9.27
C ALA A 207 -2.23 8.59 -9.19
N LEU A 208 -1.64 9.54 -8.47
CA LEU A 208 -0.20 9.63 -8.25
C LEU A 208 0.35 8.38 -7.54
N PHE A 209 -0.27 7.97 -6.44
CA PHE A 209 0.19 6.82 -5.67
C PHE A 209 -0.10 5.50 -6.39
N LEU A 210 -1.21 5.35 -7.11
CA LEU A 210 -1.43 4.20 -7.99
C LEU A 210 -0.36 4.13 -9.09
N ALA A 211 -0.04 5.25 -9.74
CA ALA A 211 1.02 5.29 -10.75
C ALA A 211 2.36 4.88 -10.15
N ILE A 212 2.72 5.37 -8.96
CA ILE A 212 3.93 4.94 -8.24
C ILE A 212 3.87 3.44 -7.92
N GLY A 213 2.76 2.94 -7.37
CA GLY A 213 2.61 1.52 -7.03
C GLY A 213 2.74 0.58 -8.23
N LEU A 214 2.17 0.96 -9.38
CA LEU A 214 2.18 0.15 -10.60
C LEU A 214 3.49 0.28 -11.38
N VAL A 215 4.04 1.49 -11.52
CA VAL A 215 5.25 1.75 -12.32
C VAL A 215 6.52 1.40 -11.55
N LEU A 216 6.61 1.71 -10.25
CA LEU A 216 7.82 1.53 -9.46
C LEU A 216 8.00 0.11 -8.92
N LYS A 217 6.93 -0.70 -8.82
CA LYS A 217 7.06 -2.13 -8.48
C LYS A 217 7.90 -2.89 -9.51
N SER A 218 7.90 -2.42 -10.76
CA SER A 218 8.63 -3.00 -11.87
C SER A 218 10.17 -2.94 -11.76
N PRO A 219 10.79 -1.78 -11.51
CA PRO A 219 12.22 -1.69 -11.29
C PRO A 219 12.67 -2.16 -9.90
N VAL A 220 11.87 -1.98 -8.84
CA VAL A 220 12.27 -2.32 -7.48
C VAL A 220 12.39 -3.84 -7.27
N ASN A 221 11.45 -4.65 -7.80
CA ASN A 221 11.57 -6.11 -7.75
C ASN A 221 12.81 -6.60 -8.52
N ARG A 222 13.21 -5.86 -9.56
CA ARG A 222 14.40 -6.13 -10.37
C ARG A 222 15.71 -5.88 -9.61
N LEU A 223 15.75 -4.86 -8.76
CA LEU A 223 16.93 -4.51 -7.95
C LEU A 223 17.10 -5.47 -6.76
N ALA A 224 15.99 -5.84 -6.11
CA ALA A 224 15.99 -6.78 -4.99
C ALA A 224 16.60 -8.14 -5.37
N HIS A 225 16.21 -8.72 -6.52
CA HIS A 225 16.79 -9.98 -7.01
C HIS A 225 18.27 -9.84 -7.43
N GLY A 226 18.67 -8.68 -7.96
CA GLY A 226 20.06 -8.42 -8.34
C GLY A 226 21.01 -8.34 -7.14
N MET A 227 20.55 -7.80 -6.00
CA MET A 227 21.33 -7.75 -4.76
C MET A 227 21.35 -9.10 -4.05
N LEU A 228 20.25 -9.86 -4.07
CA LEU A 228 20.20 -11.19 -3.49
C LEU A 228 21.11 -12.18 -4.23
N GLU A 229 21.16 -12.12 -5.56
CA GLU A 229 22.10 -12.92 -6.35
C GLU A 229 23.56 -12.52 -6.10
N ARG A 230 23.84 -11.24 -5.86
CA ARG A 230 25.19 -10.77 -5.49
C ARG A 230 25.59 -11.22 -4.09
N ALA A 231 24.66 -11.24 -3.13
CA ALA A 231 24.90 -11.74 -1.79
C ALA A 231 25.08 -13.27 -1.74
N LYS A 232 24.26 -14.03 -2.48
CA LYS A 232 24.41 -15.50 -2.64
C LYS A 232 25.71 -15.86 -3.38
N ARG A 233 26.10 -15.10 -4.42
CA ARG A 233 27.40 -15.28 -5.10
C ARG A 233 28.60 -14.86 -4.24
N GLY A 234 28.39 -13.96 -3.29
CA GLY A 234 29.43 -13.48 -2.37
C GLY A 234 29.67 -14.35 -1.14
N GLY A 235 28.95 -15.48 -0.98
CA GLY A 235 29.14 -16.41 0.14
C GLY A 235 28.75 -15.84 1.51
N LEU A 236 28.01 -14.74 1.57
CA LEU A 236 27.63 -14.07 2.82
C LEU A 236 26.34 -14.63 3.45
N LEU A 237 25.65 -15.54 2.74
CA LEU A 237 24.47 -16.24 3.23
C LEU A 237 24.60 -17.71 2.83
N HIS A 238 24.71 -18.58 3.83
CA HIS A 238 24.55 -20.03 3.71
C HIS A 238 23.08 -20.37 3.93
#